data_AF-A0A520B479-F1
#
_entry.id   AF-A0A520B479-F1
#
_cell.length_a   1.000
_cell.length_b   1.000
_cell.length_c   1.000
_cell.angle_alpha   90.00
_cell.angle_beta   90.00
_cell.angle_gamma   90.00
#
_symmetry.space_group_name_H-M   'P 1'
#
loop_
_entity.id
_entity.type
_entity.pdbx_description
1 polymer ?
#
loop_
_entity_poly.entity_id
_entity_poly.type
_entity_poly.pdbx_seq_one_letter_code
_entity_poly.pdbx_strand_id
1 'polypeptide(L)'
;DGLGGGKFADAQALASAVAGFWGEGARDRFVVLTGGEPMLQIDDAIVDALHAHGFRIAMESNGTIPAHPGIDWVCISPKAGSIVVQRTGHELKLVWPQPGSDIEEVETWNFENFLLQPLDDPRADANREACVDLVMERPQWRLSLQTHKLLGLR
;
A
#
# COMPACT_ATOMS: atom_id res chain seq x y z
N ASP A 1 -18.24 -6.44 2.56
CA ASP A 1 -17.72 -5.72 1.38
C ASP A 1 -17.94 -4.23 1.56
N GLY A 2 -16.94 -3.41 1.20
CA GLY A 2 -17.04 -1.95 1.25
C GLY A 2 -18.05 -1.43 0.23
N LEU A 3 -18.24 -0.10 0.18
CA LEU A 3 -19.08 0.53 -0.84
C LEU A 3 -18.58 0.13 -2.24
N GLY A 4 -19.47 -0.41 -3.08
CA GLY A 4 -19.13 -0.85 -4.44
C GLY A 4 -18.42 -2.20 -4.54
N GLY A 5 -18.28 -2.95 -3.45
CA GLY A 5 -17.70 -4.29 -3.48
C GLY A 5 -18.57 -5.30 -4.24
N GLY A 6 -17.94 -6.16 -5.03
CA GLY A 6 -18.62 -7.18 -5.82
C GLY A 6 -17.67 -8.00 -6.67
N LYS A 7 -18.22 -8.90 -7.49
CA LYS A 7 -17.48 -9.63 -8.52
C LYS A 7 -17.68 -8.93 -9.86
N PHE A 8 -16.57 -8.56 -10.49
CA PHE A 8 -16.58 -7.94 -11.81
C PHE A 8 -16.38 -9.01 -12.87
N ALA A 9 -17.13 -8.92 -13.97
CA ALA A 9 -17.04 -9.89 -15.06
C ALA A 9 -15.72 -9.79 -15.82
N ASP A 10 -15.15 -8.59 -15.90
CA ASP A 10 -13.90 -8.27 -16.58
C ASP A 10 -13.27 -6.98 -16.01
N ALA A 11 -12.08 -6.65 -16.51
CA ALA A 11 -11.33 -5.46 -16.12
C ALA A 11 -12.04 -4.14 -16.47
N GLN A 12 -12.82 -4.09 -17.55
CA GLN A 12 -13.52 -2.86 -17.96
C GLN A 12 -14.71 -2.55 -17.04
N ALA A 13 -15.42 -3.59 -16.60
CA ALA A 13 -16.47 -3.46 -15.59
C ALA A 13 -15.89 -2.92 -14.27
N LEU A 14 -14.72 -3.40 -13.86
CA LEU A 14 -14.00 -2.90 -12.68
C LEU A 14 -13.59 -1.42 -12.87
N ALA A 15 -12.88 -1.10 -13.95
CA ALA A 15 -12.38 0.25 -14.21
C ALA A 15 -13.53 1.27 -14.34
N SER A 16 -14.64 0.89 -14.98
CA SER A 16 -15.85 1.72 -15.06
C SER A 16 -16.48 1.98 -13.69
N ALA A 17 -16.54 0.96 -12.82
CA ALA A 17 -17.05 1.14 -11.46
C ALA A 17 -16.16 2.07 -10.64
N VAL A 18 -14.83 1.92 -10.73
CA VAL A 18 -13.85 2.81 -10.08
C VAL A 18 -14.00 4.25 -10.59
N ALA A 19 -14.12 4.44 -11.91
CA ALA A 19 -14.36 5.75 -12.50
C ALA A 19 -15.69 6.37 -12.03
N GLY A 20 -16.72 5.55 -11.81
CA GLY A 20 -18.00 5.98 -11.24
C GLY A 20 -17.88 6.62 -9.86
N PHE A 21 -17.00 6.10 -9.00
CA PHE A 21 -16.72 6.70 -7.69
C PHE A 21 -15.94 8.02 -7.77
N TRP A 22 -15.21 8.24 -8.86
CA TRP A 22 -14.53 9.52 -9.10
C TRP A 22 -15.50 10.63 -9.55
N GLY A 23 -16.57 10.26 -10.25
CA GLY A 23 -17.56 11.20 -10.82
C GLY A 23 -17.16 11.76 -12.18
N GLU A 24 -17.75 12.89 -12.57
CA GLU A 24 -17.61 13.47 -13.93
C GLU A 24 -16.21 14.03 -14.24
N GLY A 25 -15.40 14.30 -13.21
CA GLY A 25 -14.04 14.82 -13.37
C GLY A 25 -13.07 13.78 -13.93
N ALA A 26 -12.04 14.23 -14.65
CA ALA A 26 -10.96 13.37 -15.15
C ALA A 26 -9.57 13.82 -14.73
N ARG A 27 -9.46 14.93 -14.00
CA ARG A 27 -8.20 15.51 -13.57
C ARG A 27 -7.64 14.73 -12.37
N ASP A 28 -6.35 14.42 -12.43
CA ASP A 28 -5.57 13.82 -11.33
C ASP A 28 -6.22 12.55 -10.74
N ARG A 29 -6.87 11.75 -11.60
CA ARG A 29 -7.47 10.46 -11.24
C ARG A 29 -6.43 9.56 -10.60
N PHE A 30 -6.74 9.06 -9.41
CA PHE A 30 -5.83 8.21 -8.64
C PHE A 30 -6.59 7.05 -7.99
N VAL A 31 -6.05 5.85 -8.12
CA VAL A 31 -6.60 4.63 -7.54
C VAL A 31 -5.52 3.91 -6.74
N VAL A 32 -5.88 3.41 -5.57
CA VAL A 32 -5.03 2.54 -4.76
C VAL A 32 -5.57 1.11 -4.84
N LEU A 33 -4.83 0.23 -5.49
CA LEU A 33 -5.12 -1.21 -5.52
C LEU A 33 -4.56 -1.84 -4.25
N THR A 34 -5.46 -2.40 -3.45
CA THR A 34 -5.16 -2.98 -2.14
C THR A 34 -6.11 -4.15 -1.84
N GLY A 35 -6.13 -4.63 -0.60
CA GLY A 35 -6.98 -5.71 -0.11
C GLY A 35 -6.36 -7.08 -0.35
N GLY A 36 -6.50 -7.98 0.63
CA GLY A 36 -5.80 -9.27 0.62
C GLY A 36 -4.32 -9.08 0.28
N GLU A 37 -3.85 -9.85 -0.70
CA GLU A 37 -2.66 -9.51 -1.49
C GLU A 37 -3.13 -9.14 -2.91
N PRO A 38 -2.99 -7.88 -3.35
CA PRO A 38 -3.56 -7.43 -4.62
C PRO A 38 -2.94 -8.11 -5.84
N MET A 39 -1.64 -8.48 -5.80
CA MET A 39 -0.99 -9.17 -6.91
C MET A 39 -1.51 -10.60 -7.15
N LEU A 40 -2.41 -11.13 -6.30
CA LEU A 40 -3.15 -12.35 -6.61
C LEU A 40 -4.19 -12.17 -7.72
N GLN A 41 -4.58 -10.93 -8.02
CA GLN A 41 -5.65 -10.62 -8.96
C GLN A 41 -5.26 -9.58 -10.03
N ILE A 42 -4.29 -8.70 -9.76
CA ILE A 42 -3.84 -7.70 -10.73
C ILE A 42 -3.16 -8.40 -11.93
N ASP A 43 -3.60 -8.04 -13.12
CA ASP A 43 -3.03 -8.45 -14.41
C ASP A 43 -2.96 -7.27 -15.39
N ASP A 44 -2.44 -7.53 -16.61
CA ASP A 44 -2.35 -6.53 -17.68
C ASP A 44 -3.71 -5.89 -17.98
N ALA A 45 -4.79 -6.68 -18.01
CA ALA A 45 -6.12 -6.20 -18.38
C ALA A 45 -6.66 -5.16 -17.39
N ILE A 46 -6.48 -5.38 -16.08
CA ILE A 46 -6.87 -4.42 -15.05
C ILE A 46 -6.05 -3.14 -15.15
N VAL A 47 -4.73 -3.27 -15.31
CA VAL A 47 -3.82 -2.11 -15.38
C VAL A 47 -4.13 -1.26 -16.61
N ASP A 48 -4.24 -1.89 -17.79
CA ASP A 48 -4.55 -1.22 -19.05
C ASP A 48 -5.92 -0.52 -18.99
N ALA A 49 -6.94 -1.17 -18.40
CA ALA A 49 -8.26 -0.57 -18.26
C ALA A 49 -8.24 0.66 -17.35
N LEU A 50 -7.58 0.60 -16.20
CA LEU A 50 -7.48 1.74 -15.28
C LEU A 50 -6.70 2.91 -15.90
N HIS A 51 -5.58 2.62 -16.58
CA HIS A 51 -4.81 3.61 -17.33
C HIS A 51 -5.62 4.22 -18.49
N ALA A 52 -6.41 3.44 -19.22
CA ALA A 52 -7.31 3.94 -20.26
C ALA A 52 -8.41 4.87 -19.70
N HIS A 53 -8.81 4.66 -18.44
CA HIS A 53 -9.68 5.57 -17.70
C HIS A 53 -8.93 6.79 -17.09
N GLY A 54 -7.64 6.94 -17.37
CA GLY A 54 -6.81 8.07 -16.96
C GLY A 54 -6.36 8.02 -15.50
N PHE A 55 -6.46 6.87 -14.84
CA PHE A 55 -5.99 6.73 -13.46
C PHE A 55 -4.46 6.59 -13.42
N ARG A 56 -3.83 7.28 -12.48
CA ARG A 56 -2.56 6.84 -11.91
C ARG A 56 -2.83 5.76 -10.87
N ILE A 57 -2.06 4.68 -10.91
CA ILE A 57 -2.26 3.47 -10.10
C ILE A 57 -1.18 3.38 -9.02
N ALA A 58 -1.61 3.38 -7.76
CA ALA A 58 -0.78 2.93 -6.65
C ALA A 58 -1.18 1.53 -6.19
N MET A 59 -0.25 0.81 -5.58
CA MET A 59 -0.50 -0.50 -4.98
C MET A 59 0.06 -0.58 -3.57
N GLU A 60 -0.69 -1.23 -2.68
CA GLU A 60 -0.28 -1.59 -1.32
C GLU A 60 -0.22 -3.13 -1.21
N SER A 61 0.98 -3.70 -1.19
CA SER A 61 1.21 -5.15 -1.22
C SER A 61 2.08 -5.63 -0.04
N ASN A 62 1.99 -6.91 0.32
CA ASN A 62 2.91 -7.52 1.28
C ASN A 62 4.29 -7.87 0.67
N GLY A 63 4.43 -7.77 -0.67
CA GLY A 63 5.67 -7.97 -1.40
C GLY A 63 6.09 -9.43 -1.63
N THR A 64 5.21 -10.40 -1.34
CA THR A 64 5.45 -11.84 -1.58
C THR A 64 5.33 -12.23 -3.06
N ILE A 65 4.76 -11.35 -3.89
CA ILE A 65 4.65 -11.49 -5.35
C ILE A 65 5.26 -10.24 -6.00
N PRO A 66 6.05 -10.36 -7.08
CA PRO A 66 6.56 -9.20 -7.81
C PRO A 66 5.43 -8.29 -8.28
N ALA A 67 5.62 -6.98 -8.16
CA ALA A 67 4.65 -6.00 -8.62
C ALA A 67 4.53 -6.03 -10.15
N HIS A 68 3.32 -5.80 -10.66
CA HIS A 68 3.10 -5.59 -12.09
C HIS A 68 3.87 -4.34 -12.57
N PRO A 69 4.60 -4.40 -13.70
CA PRO A 69 5.45 -3.28 -14.13
C PRO A 69 4.67 -2.02 -14.52
N GLY A 70 3.38 -2.14 -14.84
CA GLY A 70 2.49 -1.01 -15.11
C GLY A 70 1.93 -0.30 -13.87
N ILE A 71 2.36 -0.66 -12.64
CA ILE A 71 1.97 0.08 -11.44
C ILE A 71 2.83 1.34 -11.28
N ASP A 72 2.19 2.50 -11.21
CA ASP A 72 2.87 3.81 -11.15
C ASP A 72 3.44 4.16 -9.77
N TRP A 73 2.96 3.51 -8.70
CA TRP A 73 3.48 3.68 -7.34
C TRP A 73 3.37 2.39 -6.54
N VAL A 74 4.52 1.83 -6.16
CA VAL A 74 4.62 0.55 -5.45
C VAL A 74 4.97 0.81 -4.00
N CYS A 75 4.01 0.51 -3.11
CA CYS A 75 4.20 0.47 -1.66
C CYS A 75 4.24 -0.98 -1.17
N ILE A 76 5.32 -1.35 -0.50
CA ILE A 76 5.51 -2.68 0.10
C ILE A 76 5.46 -2.57 1.62
N SER A 77 4.56 -3.34 2.23
CA SER A 77 4.43 -3.47 3.68
C SER A 77 4.70 -4.91 4.11
N PRO A 78 5.98 -5.29 4.30
CA PRO A 78 6.36 -6.66 4.58
C PRO A 78 5.73 -7.16 5.89
N LYS A 79 5.49 -8.46 5.98
CA LYS A 79 4.96 -9.13 7.17
C LYS A 79 6.03 -10.06 7.75
N ALA A 80 6.25 -10.00 9.06
CA ALA A 80 7.14 -10.93 9.74
C ALA A 80 6.82 -12.39 9.37
N GLY A 81 7.86 -13.15 9.05
CA GLY A 81 7.77 -14.56 8.66
C GLY A 81 7.41 -14.82 7.18
N SER A 82 7.17 -13.79 6.35
CA SER A 82 6.95 -13.96 4.91
C SER A 82 8.23 -13.78 4.10
N ILE A 83 8.39 -14.53 3.00
CA ILE A 83 9.46 -14.30 2.03
C ILE A 83 9.07 -13.14 1.11
N VAL A 84 9.76 -12.01 1.25
CA VAL A 84 9.52 -10.81 0.44
C VAL A 84 10.46 -10.83 -0.77
N VAL A 85 9.87 -10.85 -1.96
CA VAL A 85 10.59 -10.87 -3.26
C VAL A 85 10.62 -9.50 -3.92
N GLN A 86 9.62 -8.65 -3.69
CA GLN A 86 9.60 -7.27 -4.15
C GLN A 86 10.42 -6.39 -3.19
N ARG A 87 11.72 -6.27 -3.46
CA ARG A 87 12.69 -5.51 -2.64
C ARG A 87 13.09 -4.17 -3.26
N THR A 88 12.33 -3.73 -4.25
CA THR A 88 12.49 -2.42 -4.88
C THR A 88 11.14 -1.74 -5.02
N GLY A 89 11.10 -0.41 -5.04
CA GLY A 89 9.85 0.33 -5.26
C GLY A 89 9.91 1.77 -4.78
N HIS A 90 8.74 2.36 -4.61
CA HIS A 90 8.63 3.78 -4.24
C HIS A 90 8.58 3.93 -2.72
N GLU A 91 7.83 3.07 -2.03
CA GLU A 91 7.64 3.14 -0.59
C GLU A 91 7.81 1.76 0.07
N LEU A 92 8.67 1.70 1.10
CA LEU A 92 8.67 0.63 2.08
C LEU A 92 7.94 1.16 3.32
N LYS A 93 6.81 0.53 3.68
CA LYS A 93 6.02 0.88 4.87
C LYS A 93 5.98 -0.27 5.86
N LEU A 94 6.94 -0.27 6.78
CA LEU A 94 7.03 -1.28 7.83
C LEU A 94 6.02 -0.98 8.94
N VAL A 95 5.15 -1.95 9.25
CA VAL A 95 4.30 -1.87 10.43
C VAL A 95 5.15 -2.19 11.66
N TRP A 96 5.11 -1.34 12.67
CA TRP A 96 5.98 -1.43 13.84
C TRP A 96 5.23 -1.14 15.15
N PRO A 97 5.55 -1.82 16.27
CA PRO A 97 6.46 -2.96 16.39
C PRO A 97 5.88 -4.24 15.76
N GLN A 98 6.75 -5.05 15.17
CA GLN A 98 6.36 -6.33 14.57
C GLN A 98 7.43 -7.39 14.90
N PRO A 99 7.19 -8.25 15.92
CA PRO A 99 8.13 -9.31 16.27
C PRO A 99 8.43 -10.22 15.09
N GLY A 100 9.71 -10.51 14.87
CA GLY A 100 10.18 -11.30 13.73
C GLY A 100 10.51 -10.49 12.48
N SER A 101 10.35 -9.16 12.50
CA SER A 101 10.88 -8.28 11.47
C SER A 101 12.33 -7.89 11.78
N ASP A 102 13.17 -7.90 10.75
CA ASP A 102 14.56 -7.45 10.81
C ASP A 102 14.66 -6.07 10.15
N ILE A 103 14.81 -5.02 10.96
CA ILE A 103 14.86 -3.66 10.44
C ILE A 103 16.15 -3.37 9.67
N GLU A 104 17.25 -4.00 10.05
CA GLU A 104 18.55 -3.84 9.39
C GLU A 104 18.52 -4.53 8.02
N GLU A 105 17.88 -5.70 7.91
CA GLU A 105 17.68 -6.35 6.62
C GLU A 105 16.87 -5.45 5.67
N VAL A 106 15.72 -4.93 6.10
CA VAL A 106 14.85 -4.15 5.20
C VAL A 106 15.47 -2.80 4.80
N GLU A 107 16.35 -2.23 5.63
CA GLU A 107 17.12 -1.03 5.30
C GLU A 107 18.07 -1.24 4.09
N THR A 108 18.43 -2.49 3.78
CA THR A 108 19.27 -2.82 2.60
C THR A 108 18.50 -2.85 1.28
N TRP A 109 17.17 -2.80 1.32
CA TRP A 109 16.33 -2.87 0.13
C TRP A 109 16.30 -1.52 -0.61
N ASN A 110 15.92 -1.52 -1.89
CA ASN A 110 16.01 -0.33 -2.73
C ASN A 110 14.66 0.40 -2.87
N PHE A 111 14.33 1.23 -1.89
CA PHE A 111 13.13 2.06 -1.89
C PHE A 111 13.47 3.54 -1.78
N GLU A 112 12.67 4.39 -2.43
CA GLU A 112 12.83 5.85 -2.34
C GLU A 112 12.42 6.39 -0.95
N ASN A 113 11.46 5.71 -0.30
CA ASN A 113 10.85 6.16 0.94
C ASN A 113 10.81 5.01 1.97
N PHE A 114 11.38 5.24 3.16
CA PHE A 114 11.31 4.32 4.29
C PHE A 114 10.37 4.88 5.36
N LEU A 115 9.28 4.17 5.63
CA LEU A 115 8.21 4.62 6.53
C LEU A 115 7.92 3.60 7.64
N LEU A 116 7.78 4.09 8.86
CA LEU A 116 7.25 3.32 9.98
C LEU A 116 5.79 3.68 10.21
N GLN A 117 4.92 2.67 10.22
CA GLN A 117 3.52 2.82 10.58
C GLN A 117 3.24 2.12 11.91
N PRO A 118 2.70 2.83 12.93
CA PRO A 118 2.30 2.19 14.17
C PRO A 118 1.33 1.04 13.92
N LEU A 119 1.58 -0.11 14.54
CA LEU A 119 0.64 -1.22 14.58
C LEU A 119 -0.65 -0.74 15.27
N ASP A 120 -1.77 -0.91 14.57
CA ASP A 120 -3.09 -0.58 15.12
C ASP A 120 -3.66 -1.79 15.86
N ASP A 121 -3.33 -1.87 17.14
CA ASP A 121 -3.81 -2.88 18.09
C ASP A 121 -4.24 -2.18 19.41
N PRO A 122 -4.71 -2.91 20.44
CA PRO A 122 -5.07 -2.31 21.73
C PRO A 122 -3.95 -1.50 22.44
N ARG A 123 -2.71 -1.54 21.95
CA ARG A 123 -1.54 -0.79 22.43
C ARG A 123 -1.13 0.33 21.46
N ALA A 124 -2.05 0.84 20.64
CA ALA A 124 -1.78 1.84 19.60
C ALA A 124 -0.94 3.05 20.08
N ASP A 125 -1.21 3.59 21.28
CA ASP A 125 -0.42 4.70 21.84
C ASP A 125 1.05 4.32 22.07
N ALA A 126 1.30 3.15 22.67
CA ALA A 126 2.65 2.64 22.90
C ALA A 126 3.36 2.29 21.57
N ASN A 127 2.63 1.75 20.59
CA ASN A 127 3.19 1.45 19.27
C ASN A 127 3.57 2.74 18.52
N ARG A 128 2.80 3.83 18.71
CA ARG A 128 3.14 5.15 18.18
C ARG A 128 4.41 5.68 18.82
N GLU A 129 4.53 5.62 20.15
CA GLU A 129 5.75 6.02 20.87
C GLU A 129 6.96 5.22 20.37
N ALA A 130 6.85 3.90 20.24
CA ALA A 130 7.91 3.06 19.71
C ALA A 130 8.34 3.43 18.27
N CYS A 131 7.39 3.84 17.42
CA CYS A 131 7.72 4.36 16.09
C CYS A 131 8.43 5.71 16.16
N VAL A 132 7.97 6.61 17.04
CA VAL A 132 8.59 7.93 17.24
C VAL A 132 10.03 7.78 17.71
N ASP A 133 10.28 6.95 18.73
CA ASP A 133 11.63 6.70 19.23
C ASP A 133 12.55 6.17 18.12
N LEU A 134 12.05 5.21 17.32
CA LEU A 134 12.83 4.58 16.26
C LEU A 134 13.14 5.53 15.09
N VAL A 135 12.19 6.39 14.66
CA VAL A 135 12.50 7.39 13.61
C VAL A 135 13.46 8.47 14.11
N MET A 136 13.43 8.79 15.40
CA MET A 136 14.37 9.74 16.01
C MET A 136 15.77 9.14 16.11
N GLU A 137 15.89 7.83 16.35
CA GLU A 137 17.16 7.10 16.36
C GLU A 137 17.70 6.84 14.95
N ARG A 138 16.84 6.56 13.97
CA ARG A 138 17.18 6.14 12.60
C ARG A 138 16.55 7.10 11.57
N PRO A 139 17.20 8.23 11.25
CA PRO A 139 16.60 9.32 10.45
C PRO A 139 16.32 9.00 8.99
N GLN A 140 16.75 7.83 8.49
CA GLN A 140 16.29 7.28 7.20
C GLN A 140 14.78 7.03 7.21
N TRP A 141 14.21 6.68 8.36
CA TRP A 141 12.79 6.40 8.52
C TRP A 141 11.98 7.65 8.80
N ARG A 142 10.75 7.68 8.28
CA ARG A 142 9.75 8.71 8.59
C ARG A 142 8.48 8.07 9.12
N LEU A 143 7.77 8.80 9.97
CA LEU A 143 6.52 8.33 10.54
C LEU A 143 5.37 8.41 9.51
N SER A 144 4.64 7.32 9.34
CA SER A 144 3.41 7.23 8.54
C SER A 144 2.24 6.90 9.46
N LEU A 145 1.26 7.80 9.53
CA LEU A 145 0.09 7.63 10.40
C LEU A 145 -1.13 7.20 9.57
N GLN A 146 -1.99 6.38 10.18
CA GLN A 146 -3.30 6.04 9.63
C GLN A 146 -4.28 7.22 9.82
N THR A 147 -4.01 8.33 9.14
CA THR A 147 -4.75 9.60 9.30
C THR A 147 -6.24 9.47 9.04
N HIS A 148 -6.66 8.57 8.14
CA HIS A 148 -8.08 8.26 7.91
C HIS A 148 -8.80 7.82 9.19
N LYS A 149 -8.16 7.00 10.04
CA LYS A 149 -8.74 6.58 11.34
C LYS A 149 -8.79 7.74 12.33
N LEU A 150 -7.73 8.54 12.40
CA LEU A 150 -7.67 9.72 13.26
C LEU A 150 -8.74 10.75 12.90
N LEU A 151 -9.06 10.88 11.61
CA LEU A 151 -10.08 11.78 11.09
C LEU A 151 -11.49 11.16 11.05
N GLY A 152 -11.65 9.88 11.41
CA GLY A 152 -12.94 9.19 11.37
C GLY A 152 -13.48 8.92 9.96
N LEU A 153 -12.61 8.91 8.95
CA LEU A 153 -12.96 8.56 7.57
C LEU A 153 -13.07 7.02 7.45
N ARG A 154 -14.11 6.56 6.75
CA ARG A 154 -14.39 5.15 6.47
C ARG A 154 -14.56 4.92 4.98
#